data_AF-A0A8S3WIH2-F1
#
_entry.id   AF-A0A8S3WIH2-F1
#
_cell.length_a   1.000
_cell.length_b   1.000
_cell.length_c   1.000
_cell.angle_alpha   90.00
_cell.angle_beta   90.00
_cell.angle_gamma   90.00
#
_symmetry.space_group_name_H-M   'P 1'
#
loop_
_entity.id
_entity.type
_entity.pdbx_description
1 polymer ?
#
loop_
_entity_poly.entity_id
_entity_poly.type
_entity_poly.pdbx_seq_one_letter_code
_entity_poly.pdbx_strand_id
1 'polypeptide(L)'
;MWEGISLKTMTDAAKEEREFALLQGRIDENGVPIIDVIVDGCWSKRSYRKNYSALLGAAVIIGKKTEKILLIEDAVQEKKENDKEKEIELRKEKEVKEKNEDNENEEEKKKILSGYRNF
;
A
#
# COMPACT_ATOMS: atom_id res chain seq x y z
N MET A 1 -2.17 -33.97 8.10
CA MET A 1 -3.49 -34.42 8.64
C MET A 1 -4.43 -33.24 8.88
N TRP A 2 -3.92 -32.03 9.14
CA TRP A 2 -4.74 -30.81 9.30
C TRP A 2 -4.89 -30.02 8.00
N GLU A 3 -3.88 -30.01 7.11
CA GLU A 3 -3.97 -29.23 5.86
C GLU A 3 -5.14 -29.68 4.99
N GLY A 4 -5.35 -31.00 4.86
CA GLY A 4 -6.46 -31.55 4.08
C GLY A 4 -7.84 -31.19 4.64
N ILE A 5 -7.96 -31.05 5.98
CA ILE A 5 -9.21 -30.61 6.62
C ILE A 5 -9.45 -29.13 6.31
N SER A 6 -8.43 -28.28 6.47
CA SER A 6 -8.53 -26.85 6.15
C SER A 6 -8.87 -26.61 4.68
N LEU A 7 -8.22 -27.32 3.76
CA LEU A 7 -8.54 -27.24 2.32
C LEU A 7 -9.99 -27.62 2.07
N LYS A 8 -10.45 -28.73 2.65
CA LYS A 8 -11.84 -29.16 2.50
C LYS A 8 -12.82 -28.10 3.02
N THR A 9 -12.60 -27.58 4.23
CA THR A 9 -13.51 -26.58 4.83
C THR A 9 -13.53 -25.28 4.03
N MET A 10 -12.39 -24.81 3.52
CA MET A 10 -12.32 -23.63 2.65
C MET A 10 -13.03 -23.88 1.31
N THR A 11 -12.87 -25.07 0.70
CA THR A 11 -13.57 -25.39 -0.55
C THR A 11 -15.08 -25.50 -0.36
N ASP A 12 -15.56 -26.03 0.76
CA ASP A 12 -16.98 -26.12 1.04
C ASP A 12 -17.57 -24.74 1.34
N ALA A 13 -16.85 -23.87 2.05
CA ALA A 13 -17.23 -22.46 2.22
C ALA A 13 -17.33 -21.71 0.89
N ALA A 14 -16.38 -21.93 -0.03
CA ALA A 14 -16.40 -21.32 -1.36
C ALA A 14 -17.60 -21.78 -2.21
N LYS A 15 -17.99 -23.06 -2.12
CA LYS A 15 -19.20 -23.57 -2.80
C LYS A 15 -20.47 -22.91 -2.27
N GLU A 16 -20.57 -22.78 -0.95
CA GLU A 16 -21.72 -22.15 -0.30
C GLU A 16 -21.86 -20.68 -0.72
N GLU A 17 -20.78 -19.91 -0.71
CA GLU A 17 -20.79 -18.51 -1.16
C GLU A 17 -21.18 -18.40 -2.65
N ARG A 18 -20.71 -19.34 -3.48
CA ARG A 18 -21.07 -19.45 -4.89
C ARG A 18 -22.56 -19.73 -5.08
N GLU A 19 -23.13 -20.66 -4.31
CA GLU A 19 -24.57 -20.96 -4.35
C GLU A 19 -25.41 -19.74 -3.98
N PHE A 20 -25.01 -18.99 -2.96
CA PHE A 20 -25.66 -17.73 -2.62
C PHE A 20 -25.60 -16.70 -3.76
N ALA A 21 -24.47 -16.55 -4.43
CA ALA A 21 -24.36 -15.65 -5.58
C ALA A 21 -25.30 -16.06 -6.74
N LEU A 22 -25.42 -17.36 -7.01
CA LEU A 22 -26.35 -17.89 -8.00
C LEU A 22 -27.81 -17.65 -7.62
N LEU A 23 -28.18 -17.88 -6.35
CA LEU A 23 -29.53 -17.62 -5.84
C LEU A 23 -29.91 -16.13 -5.92
N GLN A 24 -28.94 -15.24 -5.75
CA GLN A 24 -29.15 -13.79 -5.88
C GLN A 24 -29.11 -13.30 -7.33
N GLY A 25 -28.84 -14.17 -8.31
CA GLY A 25 -28.69 -13.78 -9.71
C GLY A 25 -27.49 -12.86 -9.96
N ARG A 26 -26.50 -12.85 -9.06
CA ARG A 26 -25.26 -12.07 -9.22
C ARG A 26 -24.30 -12.82 -10.11
N ILE A 27 -24.53 -12.70 -11.41
CA ILE A 27 -23.80 -13.44 -12.43
C ILE A 27 -23.29 -12.41 -13.45
N ASP A 28 -22.03 -12.55 -13.84
CA ASP A 28 -21.39 -11.76 -14.90
C ASP A 28 -21.96 -12.11 -16.29
N GLU A 29 -21.66 -11.31 -17.30
CA GLU A 29 -22.05 -11.53 -18.71
C GLU A 29 -21.64 -12.92 -19.22
N ASN A 30 -20.57 -13.49 -18.65
CA ASN A 30 -20.01 -14.79 -18.98
C ASN A 30 -20.63 -15.97 -18.19
N GLY A 31 -21.64 -15.72 -17.35
CA GLY A 31 -22.22 -16.78 -16.51
C GLY A 31 -21.43 -17.08 -15.23
N VAL A 32 -20.45 -16.24 -14.87
CA VAL A 32 -19.60 -16.44 -13.69
C VAL A 32 -20.23 -15.77 -12.46
N PRO A 33 -20.47 -16.50 -11.36
CA PRO A 33 -21.05 -15.92 -10.14
C PRO A 33 -20.08 -14.94 -9.48
N ILE A 34 -20.57 -13.76 -9.13
CA ILE A 34 -19.80 -12.69 -8.49
C ILE A 34 -20.09 -12.71 -6.99
N ILE A 35 -19.03 -12.82 -6.18
CA ILE A 35 -19.09 -12.79 -4.71
C ILE A 35 -18.41 -11.54 -4.17
N ASP A 36 -18.97 -11.00 -3.09
CA ASP A 36 -18.31 -9.94 -2.32
C ASP A 36 -17.39 -10.60 -1.28
N VAL A 37 -16.15 -10.12 -1.18
CA VAL A 37 -15.17 -10.64 -0.21
C VAL A 37 -14.58 -9.54 0.65
N ILE A 38 -14.15 -9.91 1.84
CA ILE A 38 -13.34 -9.09 2.74
C ILE A 38 -11.92 -9.66 2.72
N VAL A 39 -10.94 -8.80 2.52
CA VAL A 39 -9.51 -9.18 2.52
C VAL A 39 -8.86 -8.57 3.75
N ASP A 40 -8.14 -9.39 4.50
CA ASP A 40 -7.34 -8.96 5.64
C ASP A 40 -5.92 -9.54 5.53
N GLY A 41 -4.96 -8.91 6.19
CA GLY A 41 -3.58 -9.33 6.17
C GLY A 41 -2.77 -8.82 7.34
N CYS A 42 -1.89 -9.68 7.85
CA CYS A 42 -1.05 -9.37 8.99
C CYS A 42 0.44 -9.57 8.66
N TRP A 43 1.25 -8.60 9.08
CA TRP A 43 2.71 -8.70 9.04
C TRP A 43 3.25 -8.61 10.46
N SER A 44 4.08 -9.59 10.82
CA SER A 44 4.77 -9.57 12.10
C SER A 44 5.67 -8.34 12.21
N LYS A 45 5.60 -7.65 13.35
CA LYS A 45 6.54 -6.58 13.71
C LYS A 45 7.62 -7.13 14.62
N ARG A 46 8.88 -6.76 14.38
CA ARG A 46 10.00 -7.05 15.29
C ARG A 46 10.39 -5.77 16.01
N SER A 47 10.58 -5.87 17.33
CA SER A 47 10.86 -4.72 18.22
C SER A 47 12.34 -4.55 18.60
N TYR A 48 13.24 -5.43 18.16
CA TYR A 48 14.65 -5.35 18.55
C TYR A 48 15.40 -4.21 17.86
N ARG A 49 15.76 -3.18 18.64
CA ARG A 49 16.55 -1.97 18.26
C ARG A 49 15.93 -1.07 17.18
N LYS A 50 15.26 -1.63 16.18
CA LYS A 50 14.62 -0.93 15.08
C LYS A 50 13.29 -1.62 14.73
N ASN A 51 12.26 -0.81 14.50
CA ASN A 51 10.93 -1.28 14.15
C ASN A 51 10.86 -1.64 12.67
N TYR A 52 11.11 -2.91 12.34
CA TYR A 52 10.96 -3.43 10.99
C TYR A 52 9.74 -4.36 10.89
N SER A 53 9.02 -4.25 9.79
CA SER A 53 8.04 -5.26 9.39
C SER A 53 8.76 -6.49 8.84
N ALA A 54 8.22 -7.67 9.08
CA ALA A 54 8.67 -8.89 8.41
C ALA A 54 8.39 -8.80 6.89
N LEU A 55 9.29 -9.38 6.10
CA LEU A 55 9.12 -9.52 4.65
C LEU A 55 7.96 -10.43 4.28
N LEU A 56 7.66 -11.40 5.14
CA LEU A 56 6.55 -12.33 5.00
C LEU A 56 5.45 -11.95 6.00
N GLY A 57 4.22 -12.12 5.57
CA GLY A 57 3.00 -11.99 6.36
C GLY A 57 2.03 -13.09 5.94
N ALA A 58 0.80 -13.00 6.45
CA ALA A 58 -0.30 -13.84 6.04
C ALA A 58 -1.42 -12.97 5.49
N ALA A 59 -2.09 -13.42 4.44
CA ALA A 59 -3.28 -12.82 3.88
C ALA A 59 -4.45 -13.81 3.94
N VAL A 60 -5.65 -13.29 4.13
CA VAL A 60 -6.89 -14.07 4.20
C VAL A 60 -7.97 -13.45 3.34
N ILE A 61 -8.74 -14.30 2.66
CA ILE A 61 -9.95 -13.92 1.94
C ILE A 61 -11.14 -14.53 2.68
N ILE A 62 -12.10 -13.68 3.02
CA ILE A 62 -13.30 -14.03 3.79
C ILE A 62 -14.53 -13.72 2.94
N GLY A 63 -15.46 -14.67 2.84
CA GLY A 63 -16.74 -14.46 2.17
C GLY A 63 -17.60 -13.46 2.95
N LYS A 64 -18.12 -12.42 2.29
CA LYS A 64 -18.89 -11.37 2.99
C LYS A 64 -20.26 -11.87 3.47
N LYS A 65 -20.84 -12.90 2.84
CA LYS A 65 -22.18 -13.40 3.19
C LYS A 65 -22.11 -14.50 4.24
N THR A 66 -21.24 -15.48 4.05
CA THR A 66 -21.08 -16.57 5.00
C THR A 66 -20.13 -16.24 6.15
N GLU A 67 -19.32 -15.18 6.03
CA GLU A 67 -18.27 -14.81 6.99
C GLU A 67 -17.22 -15.91 7.20
N LYS A 68 -17.15 -16.86 6.25
CA LYS A 68 -16.23 -18.00 6.28
C LYS A 68 -14.95 -17.69 5.52
N ILE A 69 -13.86 -18.32 5.95
CA ILE A 69 -12.57 -18.22 5.27
C ILE A 69 -12.62 -19.02 3.97
N LEU A 70 -12.27 -18.36 2.87
CA LEU A 70 -12.19 -18.95 1.53
C LEU A 70 -10.76 -19.31 1.15
N LEU A 71 -9.78 -18.54 1.63
CA LEU A 71 -8.37 -18.72 1.31
C LEU A 71 -7.48 -18.13 2.42
N ILE A 72 -6.37 -18.81 2.70
CA ILE A 72 -5.24 -18.30 3.51
C ILE A 72 -3.96 -18.53 2.73
N GLU A 73 -3.16 -17.49 2.55
CA GLU A 73 -1.88 -17.55 1.84
C GLU A 73 -0.79 -16.72 2.51
N ASP A 74 0.46 -17.03 2.17
CA ASP A 74 1.62 -16.23 2.55
C ASP A 74 1.65 -14.93 1.71
N ALA A 75 1.86 -13.81 2.37
CA ALA A 75 1.93 -12.49 1.74
C ALA A 75 3.35 -11.94 1.78
N VAL A 76 3.91 -11.56 0.63
CA VAL A 76 5.25 -10.98 0.54
C VAL A 76 5.16 -9.45 0.49
N GLN A 77 5.94 -8.75 1.32
CA GLN A 77 6.12 -7.31 1.20
C GLN A 77 6.96 -7.00 -0.05
N GLU A 78 6.38 -6.28 -1.00
CA GLU A 78 7.15 -5.69 -2.08
C GLU A 78 8.12 -4.64 -1.51
N LYS A 79 9.40 -4.78 -1.84
CA LYS A 79 10.41 -3.77 -1.50
C LYS A 79 10.19 -2.55 -2.37
N LYS A 80 9.71 -1.46 -1.77
CA LYS A 80 9.77 -0.14 -2.41
C LYS A 80 11.20 0.39 -2.36
N GLU A 81 12.04 0.03 -3.32
CA GLU A 81 13.33 0.72 -3.55
C GLU A 81 13.10 2.24 -3.81
N ASN A 82 11.95 2.58 -4.40
CA ASN A 82 11.59 3.92 -4.84
C ASN A 82 11.31 4.95 -3.73
N ASP A 83 11.05 4.55 -2.48
CA ASP A 83 10.65 5.51 -1.44
C ASP A 83 11.85 6.31 -0.90
N LYS A 84 13.04 5.68 -0.83
CA LYS A 84 14.26 6.37 -0.38
C LYS A 84 14.82 7.30 -1.45
N GLU A 85 14.75 6.89 -2.72
CA GLU A 85 15.24 7.69 -3.84
C GLU A 85 14.38 8.96 -4.02
N LYS A 86 13.06 8.82 -3.90
CA LYS A 86 12.13 9.97 -3.88
C LYS A 86 12.37 10.93 -2.72
N GLU A 87 12.69 10.40 -1.53
CA GLU A 87 13.00 11.26 -0.37
C GLU A 87 14.31 12.02 -0.56
N ILE A 88 15.32 11.41 -1.16
CA ILE A 88 16.60 12.06 -1.49
C ILE A 88 16.40 13.13 -2.56
N GLU A 89 15.60 12.86 -3.58
CA GLU A 89 15.29 13.80 -4.66
C GLU A 89 14.51 15.02 -4.14
N LEU A 90 13.51 14.80 -3.30
CA LEU A 90 12.75 15.88 -2.65
C LEU A 90 13.63 16.76 -1.75
N ARG A 91 14.64 16.19 -1.08
CA ARG A 91 15.61 16.96 -0.28
C ARG A 91 16.52 17.82 -1.17
N LYS A 92 16.99 17.28 -2.29
CA LYS A 92 17.82 18.02 -3.27
C LYS A 92 17.06 19.21 -3.86
N GLU A 93 15.78 19.02 -4.22
CA GLU A 93 14.95 20.11 -4.76
C GLU A 93 14.75 21.26 -3.76
N LYS A 94 14.63 20.95 -2.46
CA LYS A 94 14.52 21.98 -1.41
C LYS A 94 15.79 22.79 -1.24
N GLU A 95 16.95 22.13 -1.22
CA GLU A 95 18.25 22.82 -1.11
C GLU A 95 18.54 23.75 -2.30
N VAL A 96 18.09 23.38 -3.51
CA VAL A 96 18.25 24.23 -4.70
C VAL A 96 17.36 25.47 -4.61
N LYS A 97 16.14 25.36 -4.07
CA LYS A 97 15.22 26.50 -3.91
C LYS A 97 15.74 27.53 -2.91
N GLU A 98 16.22 27.10 -1.74
CA GLU A 98 16.79 28.02 -0.74
C GLU A 98 17.98 28.81 -1.30
N LYS A 99 18.88 28.15 -2.03
CA LYS A 99 20.04 28.83 -2.66
C LYS A 99 19.64 29.86 -3.71
N ASN A 100 18.56 29.61 -4.44
CA ASN A 100 18.07 30.56 -5.44
C ASN A 100 17.43 31.80 -4.77
N GLU A 101 16.65 31.60 -3.70
CA GLU A 101 16.07 32.69 -2.92
C GLU A 101 17.14 33.56 -2.23
N ASP A 102 18.23 32.95 -1.76
CA ASP A 102 19.37 33.68 -1.19
C ASP A 102 20.09 34.55 -2.24
N ASN A 103 20.28 34.01 -3.45
CA ASN A 103 20.92 34.73 -4.56
C ASN A 103 20.07 35.92 -5.04
N GLU A 104 18.75 35.74 -5.19
CA GLU A 104 17.84 36.83 -5.57
C GLU A 104 17.84 37.96 -4.53
N ASN A 105 17.80 37.61 -3.23
CA ASN A 105 17.90 38.59 -2.15
C ASN A 105 19.25 39.34 -2.14
N GLU A 106 20.35 38.67 -2.51
CA GLU A 106 21.66 39.31 -2.58
C GLU A 106 21.78 40.26 -3.78
N GLU A 107 21.19 39.92 -4.93
CA GLU A 107 21.11 40.80 -6.10
C GLU A 107 20.23 42.03 -5.85
N GLU A 108 19.08 41.87 -5.18
CA GLU A 108 18.24 43.00 -4.78
C GLU A 108 18.98 43.95 -3.82
N LYS A 109 19.70 43.41 -2.83
CA LYS A 109 20.54 44.22 -1.93
C LYS A 109 21.63 44.98 -2.70
N LYS A 110 22.27 44.35 -3.69
CA LYS A 110 23.28 45.00 -4.55
C LYS A 110 22.69 46.11 -5.43
N LYS A 111 21.49 45.93 -5.98
CA LYS A 111 20.76 46.98 -6.73
C LYS A 111 20.41 48.17 -5.86
N ILE A 112 19.92 47.92 -4.64
CA ILE A 112 19.58 48.98 -3.69
C ILE A 112 20.85 49.79 -3.33
N LEU A 113 21.96 49.10 -3.00
CA LEU A 113 23.23 49.76 -2.66
C LEU A 113 23.84 50.56 -3.83
N SER A 114 23.70 50.11 -5.08
CA SER A 114 24.20 50.87 -6.23
C SER A 114 23.37 52.14 -6.51
N GLY A 115 22.06 52.09 -6.23
CA GLY A 115 21.16 53.24 -6.32
C GLY A 115 21.51 54.39 -5.37
N TYR A 116 22.08 54.09 -4.20
CA TYR A 116 22.53 55.10 -3.23
C TYR A 116 23.87 55.77 -3.58
N ARG A 117 24.63 55.26 -4.56
CA ARG A 117 25.99 55.72 -4.89
C ARG A 117 26.05 56.83 -5.95
N ASN A 118 24.90 57.30 -6.44
CA ASN A 118 24.78 58.32 -7.50
C ASN A 118 24.23 59.69 -7.02
N PHE A 119 24.35 60.02 -5.72
CA PHE A 119 24.08 61.35 -5.17
C PHE A 119 25.35 61.99 -4.61
#